data_AF-A0A1W1I3Q7-F1
#
_entry.id   AF-A0A1W1I3Q7-F1
#
_cell.length_a   1.000
_cell.length_b   1.000
_cell.length_c   1.000
_cell.angle_alpha   90.00
_cell.angle_beta   90.00
_cell.angle_gamma   90.00
#
_symmetry.space_group_name_H-M   'P 1'
#
loop_
_entity.id
_entity.type
_entity.pdbx_description
1 polymer ?
#
loop_
_entity_poly.entity_id
_entity_poly.type
_entity_poly.pdbx_seq_one_letter_code
_entity_poly.pdbx_strand_id
1 'polypeptide(L)'
;MMLPGTRNDPPRRTGVVAAGLVGLAFLLGACETPNPRQANLPPSESDLALLKSASLCERKEHFLQQHPPSALKVTPWGTGQELMVPADQSPLHGDESYFFDEDGVLAGVLYTFRTGLDLDPYPTLRHTLSMLRPVMEFYLHVPGLSTESSFDSSALYETGDEKTTTQYLVIGFKERPTLLQASVTTDPYVRLFSPYRREFLARLKSTGTKKEGQRIDPQGSEDKEPFASLQQFARGQTAQLSYCGPQDYRVAADAYQKAIAGGFTNKVWQAEVHHKYGQALFGLGQYEKAKSEMLQSLAIRPNTPDTLNNLGSTYLKLGDKAAAQAAFEKAIILRPNYAIARFNLAETVEPMNPKRALTEYETYLALAEGIPEEADRVALVQQRVKKMKH
;
A
#
# COMPACT_ATOMS: atom_id res chain seq x y z
N MET A 1 16.89 -7.76 91.44
CA MET A 1 15.85 -6.80 91.89
C MET A 1 14.64 -6.96 90.97
N MET A 2 13.44 -6.56 91.40
CA MET A 2 12.12 -7.01 90.93
C MET A 2 11.78 -6.83 89.42
N LEU A 3 10.81 -7.66 88.95
CA LEU A 3 9.88 -7.42 87.83
C LEU A 3 8.87 -6.27 88.18
N PRO A 4 7.86 -5.84 87.37
CA PRO A 4 7.39 -6.25 86.03
C PRO A 4 7.33 -5.02 85.06
N GLY A 5 6.60 -4.94 83.93
CA GLY A 5 5.79 -5.90 83.16
C GLY A 5 4.26 -5.67 83.18
N THR A 6 3.69 -4.94 82.21
CA THR A 6 2.23 -4.74 82.06
C THR A 6 1.73 -4.91 80.61
N ARG A 7 0.60 -5.62 80.46
CA ARG A 7 -0.26 -5.67 79.25
C ARG A 7 -1.35 -4.58 79.34
N ASN A 8 -2.03 -4.29 78.23
CA ASN A 8 -3.51 -4.21 78.20
C ASN A 8 -4.07 -4.26 76.76
N ASP A 9 -4.97 -5.21 76.52
CA ASP A 9 -5.90 -5.28 75.38
C ASP A 9 -7.26 -4.61 75.77
N PRO A 10 -8.40 -4.84 75.08
CA PRO A 10 -8.93 -4.04 73.98
C PRO A 10 -10.32 -3.42 74.31
N PRO A 11 -11.09 -2.90 73.33
CA PRO A 11 -12.38 -3.56 73.05
C PRO A 11 -12.80 -3.64 71.56
N ARG A 12 -14.01 -4.18 71.32
CA ARG A 12 -14.52 -4.70 70.03
C ARG A 12 -15.45 -3.73 69.26
N ARG A 13 -15.47 -3.90 67.93
CA ARG A 13 -16.59 -3.85 66.95
C ARG A 13 -17.84 -2.97 67.23
N THR A 14 -18.20 -2.15 66.23
CA THR A 14 -19.55 -2.09 65.60
C THR A 14 -19.45 -1.44 64.20
N GLY A 15 -20.47 -1.64 63.33
CA GLY A 15 -20.70 -0.81 62.14
C GLY A 15 -20.60 -1.51 60.78
N VAL A 16 -21.73 -1.93 60.22
CA VAL A 16 -21.89 -2.41 58.83
C VAL A 16 -22.45 -1.29 57.97
N VAL A 17 -21.83 -1.00 56.82
CA VAL A 17 -22.52 -0.45 55.63
C VAL A 17 -21.90 -1.12 54.39
N ALA A 18 -22.75 -1.55 53.45
CA ALA A 18 -22.33 -2.20 52.22
C ALA A 18 -22.11 -1.18 51.09
N ALA A 19 -21.08 -1.41 50.26
CA ALA A 19 -21.00 -0.90 48.90
C ALA A 19 -20.25 -1.94 48.06
N GLY A 20 -20.95 -2.57 47.11
CA GLY A 20 -20.35 -3.56 46.23
C GLY A 20 -19.53 -2.89 45.13
N LEU A 21 -18.34 -3.43 44.85
CA LEU A 21 -17.61 -3.15 43.62
C LEU A 21 -17.33 -4.49 42.93
N VAL A 22 -18.13 -4.76 41.91
CA VAL A 22 -17.98 -5.90 41.01
C VAL A 22 -16.64 -5.79 40.30
N GLY A 23 -15.85 -6.87 40.32
CA GLY A 23 -14.65 -6.95 39.50
C GLY A 23 -15.03 -6.99 38.02
N LEU A 24 -14.74 -5.92 37.28
CA LEU A 24 -14.78 -5.93 35.82
C LEU A 24 -13.42 -6.36 35.30
N ALA A 25 -13.38 -7.50 34.62
CA ALA A 25 -12.19 -7.93 33.90
C ALA A 25 -11.87 -6.92 32.80
N PHE A 26 -10.62 -6.43 32.76
CA PHE A 26 -10.12 -5.68 31.61
C PHE A 26 -9.96 -6.63 30.42
N LEU A 27 -11.03 -6.79 29.65
CA LEU A 27 -10.96 -7.26 28.28
C LEU A 27 -10.19 -6.22 27.47
N LEU A 28 -8.86 -6.41 27.39
CA LEU A 28 -8.04 -5.77 26.36
C LEU A 28 -8.39 -6.41 25.01
N GLY A 29 -9.54 -5.99 24.47
CA GLY A 29 -9.86 -6.18 23.06
C GLY A 29 -8.81 -5.45 22.25
N ALA A 30 -7.87 -6.19 21.68
CA ALA A 30 -6.91 -5.66 20.74
C ALA A 30 -7.67 -5.24 19.48
N CYS A 31 -8.01 -3.95 19.39
CA CYS A 31 -8.61 -3.38 18.19
C CYS A 31 -7.74 -3.73 16.98
N GLU A 32 -8.42 -4.21 15.94
CA GLU A 32 -7.79 -4.83 14.80
C GLU A 32 -7.10 -3.79 13.92
N THR A 33 -5.96 -4.19 13.35
CA THR A 33 -5.63 -3.74 12.00
C THR A 33 -5.78 -4.95 11.08
N PRO A 34 -6.79 -4.96 10.19
CA PRO A 34 -6.69 -5.71 8.95
C PRO A 34 -5.39 -5.31 8.26
N ASN A 35 -4.85 -6.18 7.38
CA ASN A 35 -3.87 -5.72 6.39
C ASN A 35 -4.44 -4.45 5.74
N PRO A 36 -3.78 -3.28 5.81
CA PRO A 36 -4.45 -2.01 5.60
C PRO A 36 -5.05 -1.99 4.20
N ARG A 37 -6.38 -2.09 4.14
CA ARG A 37 -7.13 -1.60 2.98
C ARG A 37 -6.65 -0.16 2.85
N GLN A 38 -6.05 0.18 1.71
CA GLN A 38 -6.10 1.55 1.24
C GLN A 38 -7.60 1.83 1.15
N ALA A 39 -8.12 2.61 2.10
CA ALA A 39 -9.57 2.80 2.20
C ALA A 39 -10.03 3.36 0.86
N ASN A 40 -11.09 2.78 0.27
CA ASN A 40 -11.63 3.22 -1.03
C ASN A 40 -11.63 4.74 -1.03
N LEU A 41 -10.79 5.30 -1.90
CA LEU A 41 -10.39 6.68 -1.74
C LEU A 41 -11.65 7.56 -1.93
N PRO A 42 -11.77 8.70 -1.20
CA PRO A 42 -12.99 9.50 -1.25
C PRO A 42 -13.21 10.04 -2.67
N PRO A 43 -14.44 10.45 -3.05
CA PRO A 43 -14.89 10.51 -4.44
C PRO A 43 -13.88 11.12 -5.43
N SER A 44 -13.58 10.38 -6.49
CA SER A 44 -12.58 10.73 -7.53
C SER A 44 -13.11 11.66 -8.62
N GLU A 45 -14.25 12.29 -8.39
CA GLU A 45 -14.90 13.12 -9.40
C GLU A 45 -14.07 14.37 -9.69
N SER A 46 -13.85 14.62 -10.99
CA SER A 46 -13.06 15.74 -11.47
C SER A 46 -13.53 16.13 -12.87
N ASP A 47 -13.72 17.43 -13.06
CA ASP A 47 -13.91 18.09 -14.34
C ASP A 47 -12.56 18.40 -15.04
N LEU A 48 -11.43 18.15 -14.37
CA LEU A 48 -10.09 18.18 -14.97
C LEU A 48 -9.78 16.84 -15.65
N ALA A 49 -9.77 16.82 -16.98
CA ALA A 49 -9.73 15.59 -17.78
C ALA A 49 -8.31 15.01 -17.95
N LEU A 50 -7.70 14.55 -16.85
CA LEU A 50 -6.32 14.02 -16.75
C LEU A 50 -6.03 12.74 -17.56
N LEU A 51 -7.06 12.04 -18.05
CA LEU A 51 -6.95 10.82 -18.87
C LEU A 51 -7.83 10.93 -20.12
N LYS A 52 -7.94 12.13 -20.71
CA LYS A 52 -8.74 12.34 -21.93
C LYS A 52 -8.09 11.74 -23.18
N SER A 53 -6.78 11.74 -23.22
CA SER A 53 -5.88 11.36 -24.32
C SER A 53 -5.24 9.99 -24.11
N ALA A 54 -5.40 9.38 -22.94
CA ALA A 54 -4.69 8.15 -22.59
C ALA A 54 -5.49 7.33 -21.58
N SER A 55 -5.19 6.05 -21.48
CA SER A 55 -5.75 5.15 -20.47
C SER A 55 -4.63 4.42 -19.74
N LEU A 56 -4.67 4.40 -18.40
CA LEU A 56 -3.76 3.54 -17.63
C LEU A 56 -3.84 2.11 -18.13
N CYS A 57 -2.70 1.41 -18.06
CA CYS A 57 -2.51 0.07 -18.62
C CYS A 57 -2.55 -0.04 -20.15
N GLU A 58 -2.69 1.06 -20.92
CA GLU A 58 -2.58 0.97 -22.37
C GLU A 58 -1.15 0.69 -22.86
N ARG A 59 -1.04 0.22 -24.10
CA ARG A 59 0.22 -0.06 -24.77
C ARG A 59 0.79 1.22 -25.39
N LYS A 60 2.08 1.48 -25.19
CA LYS A 60 2.82 2.58 -25.85
C LYS A 60 2.64 2.59 -27.37
N GLU A 61 2.57 1.41 -27.99
CA GLU A 61 2.35 1.24 -29.43
C GLU A 61 0.97 1.76 -29.89
N HIS A 62 -0.04 1.72 -29.02
CA HIS A 62 -1.38 2.27 -29.26
C HIS A 62 -1.42 3.77 -28.98
N PHE A 63 -0.86 4.21 -27.85
CA PHE A 63 -0.75 5.64 -27.51
C PHE A 63 -0.09 6.47 -28.63
N LEU A 64 1.00 5.95 -29.22
CA LEU A 64 1.74 6.58 -30.32
C LEU A 64 0.99 6.63 -31.66
N GLN A 65 -0.11 5.90 -31.83
CA GLN A 65 -1.00 6.04 -33.00
C GLN A 65 -1.89 7.29 -32.87
N GLN A 66 -2.18 7.71 -31.64
CA GLN A 66 -2.99 8.88 -31.33
C GLN A 66 -2.10 10.13 -31.14
N HIS A 67 -0.85 9.94 -30.68
CA HIS A 67 0.12 11.00 -30.41
C HIS A 67 1.36 10.85 -31.29
N PRO A 68 1.44 11.56 -32.43
CA PRO A 68 2.55 11.39 -33.39
C PRO A 68 3.90 11.76 -32.75
N PRO A 69 4.95 10.91 -32.89
CA PRO A 69 6.24 11.11 -32.20
C PRO A 69 6.92 12.46 -32.41
N SER A 70 6.63 13.16 -33.51
CA SER A 70 7.18 14.50 -33.81
C SER A 70 6.73 15.59 -32.83
N ALA A 71 5.64 15.38 -32.10
CA ALA A 71 5.14 16.29 -31.06
C ALA A 71 5.61 15.90 -29.65
N LEU A 72 6.34 14.79 -29.50
CA LEU A 72 6.66 14.19 -28.21
C LEU A 72 8.15 14.27 -27.91
N LYS A 73 8.50 14.73 -26.70
CA LYS A 73 9.84 14.56 -26.16
C LYS A 73 9.92 13.22 -25.42
N VAL A 74 10.76 12.31 -25.91
CA VAL A 74 11.00 11.00 -25.29
C VAL A 74 12.24 11.05 -24.39
N THR A 75 12.11 10.62 -23.13
CA THR A 75 13.22 10.52 -22.18
C THR A 75 13.23 9.16 -21.45
N PRO A 76 14.40 8.65 -21.03
CA PRO A 76 14.46 7.45 -20.19
C PRO A 76 13.79 7.67 -18.82
N TRP A 77 13.06 6.68 -18.32
CA TRP A 77 12.45 6.69 -17.00
C TRP A 77 12.73 5.36 -16.31
N GLY A 78 13.91 5.26 -15.66
CA GLY A 78 14.42 4.00 -15.14
C GLY A 78 14.68 2.99 -16.27
N THR A 79 14.02 1.83 -16.23
CA THR A 79 14.03 0.86 -17.34
C THR A 79 12.94 1.11 -18.39
N GLY A 80 12.01 2.03 -18.11
CA GLY A 80 10.93 2.46 -18.98
C GLY A 80 11.21 3.77 -19.72
N GLN A 81 10.14 4.40 -20.22
CA GLN A 81 10.22 5.65 -20.98
C GLN A 81 9.15 6.65 -20.55
N GLU A 82 9.54 7.91 -20.48
CA GLU A 82 8.64 9.06 -20.37
C GLU A 82 8.44 9.68 -21.76
N LEU A 83 7.18 9.90 -22.13
CA LEU A 83 6.77 10.64 -23.33
C LEU A 83 6.10 11.93 -22.86
N MET A 84 6.61 13.09 -23.29
CA MET A 84 6.17 14.40 -22.80
C MET A 84 5.58 15.26 -23.92
N VAL A 85 4.38 15.80 -23.67
CA VAL A 85 3.71 16.87 -24.44
C VAL A 85 3.96 18.20 -23.72
N PRO A 86 4.62 19.18 -24.34
CA PRO A 86 4.86 20.47 -23.68
C PRO A 86 3.58 21.30 -23.50
N ALA A 87 3.58 22.20 -22.53
CA ALA A 87 2.43 23.03 -22.17
C ALA A 87 1.83 23.91 -23.30
N ASP A 88 2.60 24.23 -24.35
CA ASP A 88 2.11 24.98 -25.51
C ASP A 88 1.24 24.15 -26.46
N GLN A 89 1.30 22.82 -26.35
CA GLN A 89 0.55 21.84 -27.14
C GLN A 89 -0.52 21.13 -26.32
N SER A 90 -0.48 21.22 -24.99
CA SER A 90 -1.49 20.67 -24.08
C SER A 90 -2.81 21.45 -24.14
N PRO A 91 -3.98 20.78 -24.23
CA PRO A 91 -5.30 21.41 -24.06
C PRO A 91 -5.53 22.01 -22.67
N LEU A 92 -4.75 21.59 -21.66
CA LEU A 92 -4.82 22.07 -20.28
C LEU A 92 -3.75 23.12 -19.97
N HIS A 93 -2.93 23.51 -20.96
CA HIS A 93 -1.82 24.46 -20.81
C HIS A 93 -0.80 24.08 -19.71
N GLY A 94 -0.63 22.79 -19.44
CA GLY A 94 0.39 22.23 -18.55
C GLY A 94 1.27 21.22 -19.26
N ASP A 95 2.49 20.96 -18.77
CA ASP A 95 3.32 19.90 -19.34
C ASP A 95 2.71 18.55 -18.97
N GLU A 96 2.41 17.72 -19.97
CA GLU A 96 1.86 16.38 -19.79
C GLU A 96 2.97 15.34 -19.95
N SER A 97 3.09 14.40 -19.02
CA SER A 97 4.12 13.37 -19.01
C SER A 97 3.48 12.00 -18.85
N TYR A 98 3.71 11.11 -19.81
CA TYR A 98 3.14 9.77 -19.90
C TYR A 98 4.25 8.74 -19.67
N PHE A 99 4.15 7.95 -18.60
CA PHE A 99 5.23 7.08 -18.14
C PHE A 99 4.92 5.62 -18.41
N PHE A 100 5.67 5.04 -19.35
CA PHE A 100 5.59 3.66 -19.74
C PHE A 100 6.67 2.85 -19.04
N ASP A 101 6.31 1.66 -18.54
CA ASP A 101 7.27 0.75 -17.93
C ASP A 101 8.11 -0.02 -18.98
N GLU A 102 8.92 -0.97 -18.50
CA GLU A 102 9.79 -1.80 -19.36
C GLU A 102 9.02 -2.61 -20.40
N ASP A 103 7.79 -3.05 -20.09
CA ASP A 103 6.95 -3.80 -21.03
C ASP A 103 6.23 -2.87 -22.03
N GLY A 104 6.35 -1.54 -21.87
CA GLY A 104 5.64 -0.54 -22.66
C GLY A 104 4.19 -0.32 -22.23
N VAL A 105 3.86 -0.58 -20.97
CA VAL A 105 2.53 -0.37 -20.39
C VAL A 105 2.48 0.99 -19.69
N LEU A 106 1.43 1.79 -19.92
CA LEU A 106 1.26 3.09 -19.27
C LEU A 106 0.98 2.91 -17.77
N ALA A 107 1.99 3.18 -16.95
CA ALA A 107 1.95 2.99 -15.51
C ALA A 107 1.34 4.19 -14.77
N GLY A 108 1.49 5.39 -15.33
CA GLY A 108 0.93 6.63 -14.81
C GLY A 108 1.14 7.84 -15.73
N VAL A 109 0.44 8.93 -15.41
CA VAL A 109 0.55 10.24 -16.04
C VAL A 109 0.83 11.32 -15.00
N LEU A 110 1.49 12.41 -15.41
CA LEU A 110 1.73 13.61 -14.60
C LEU A 110 1.49 14.85 -15.44
N TYR A 111 0.66 15.76 -14.92
CA TYR A 111 0.47 17.12 -15.40
C TYR A 111 1.22 18.07 -14.50
N THR A 112 1.97 19.02 -15.07
CA THR A 112 2.69 20.07 -14.32
C THR A 112 2.34 21.46 -14.85
N PHE A 113 1.71 22.27 -13.98
CA PHE A 113 1.26 23.63 -14.27
C PHE A 113 2.25 24.63 -13.66
N ARG A 114 3.29 25.00 -14.42
CA ARG A 114 4.41 25.82 -13.91
C ARG A 114 4.01 27.22 -13.43
N THR A 115 2.93 27.77 -13.98
CA THR A 115 2.31 29.05 -13.60
C THR A 115 1.06 28.86 -12.74
N GLY A 116 0.81 27.65 -12.24
CA GLY A 116 -0.43 27.26 -11.57
C GLY A 116 -1.61 27.15 -12.53
N LEU A 117 -2.51 26.22 -12.23
CA LEU A 117 -3.85 26.17 -12.82
C LEU A 117 -4.84 26.69 -11.78
N ASP A 118 -5.52 27.78 -12.11
CA ASP A 118 -6.66 28.29 -11.34
C ASP A 118 -7.79 27.26 -11.36
N LEU A 119 -8.28 26.86 -10.18
CA LEU A 119 -9.34 25.89 -10.05
C LEU A 119 -10.75 26.51 -10.02
N ASP A 120 -10.91 27.83 -10.07
CA ASP A 120 -12.23 28.47 -10.14
C ASP A 120 -13.13 27.93 -11.29
N PRO A 121 -12.61 27.66 -12.51
CA PRO A 121 -13.36 27.03 -13.59
C PRO A 121 -13.74 25.55 -13.38
N TYR A 122 -13.23 24.91 -12.32
CA TYR A 122 -13.34 23.46 -12.06
C TYR A 122 -14.16 23.18 -10.78
N PRO A 123 -15.48 23.45 -10.76
CA PRO A 123 -16.31 23.29 -9.57
C PRO A 123 -16.36 21.85 -9.04
N THR A 124 -16.30 20.82 -9.88
CA THR A 124 -16.33 19.42 -9.43
C THR A 124 -15.03 19.08 -8.70
N LEU A 125 -13.86 19.41 -9.29
CA LEU A 125 -12.58 19.19 -8.63
C LEU A 125 -12.46 19.99 -7.33
N ARG A 126 -12.92 21.25 -7.30
CA ARG A 126 -12.95 22.04 -6.04
C ARG A 126 -13.84 21.41 -4.98
N HIS A 127 -15.00 20.88 -5.35
CA HIS A 127 -15.86 20.15 -4.41
C HIS A 127 -15.15 18.91 -3.87
N THR A 128 -14.57 18.08 -4.73
CA THR A 128 -13.79 16.89 -4.35
C THR A 128 -12.66 17.25 -3.37
N LEU A 129 -11.82 18.24 -3.71
CA LEU A 129 -10.73 18.70 -2.83
C LEU A 129 -11.24 19.25 -1.48
N SER A 130 -12.42 19.86 -1.43
CA SER A 130 -13.03 20.34 -0.18
C SER A 130 -13.53 19.22 0.75
N MET A 131 -13.83 18.04 0.19
CA MET A 131 -14.26 16.86 0.93
C MET A 131 -13.07 15.99 1.38
N LEU A 132 -11.91 16.12 0.71
CA LEU A 132 -10.68 15.41 1.05
C LEU A 132 -9.97 16.05 2.25
N ARG A 133 -9.32 15.20 3.06
CA ARG A 133 -8.27 15.66 3.99
C ARG A 133 -6.93 15.56 3.26
N PRO A 134 -6.04 16.57 3.37
CA PRO A 134 -4.68 16.45 2.87
C PRO A 134 -3.99 15.22 3.49
N VAL A 135 -3.29 14.44 2.67
CA VAL A 135 -2.40 13.37 3.17
C VAL A 135 -1.11 13.96 3.73
N MET A 136 -0.75 15.17 3.30
CA MET A 136 0.37 15.96 3.81
C MET A 136 0.14 17.45 3.55
N GLU A 137 0.49 18.27 4.54
CA GLU A 137 0.54 19.74 4.45
C GLU A 137 1.98 20.20 4.71
N PHE A 138 2.47 21.16 3.92
CA PHE A 138 3.85 21.65 3.98
C PHE A 138 3.96 23.05 3.35
N TYR A 139 5.16 23.64 3.44
CA TYR A 139 5.46 24.92 2.81
C TYR A 139 6.30 24.72 1.55
N LEU A 140 5.78 25.13 0.39
CA LEU A 140 6.50 25.16 -0.87
C LEU A 140 6.57 26.59 -1.41
N HIS A 141 7.78 27.12 -1.58
CA HIS A 141 7.99 28.40 -2.25
C HIS A 141 8.23 28.17 -3.75
N VAL A 142 7.27 28.55 -4.60
CA VAL A 142 7.39 28.42 -6.07
C VAL A 142 7.63 29.81 -6.68
N PRO A 143 8.85 30.11 -7.18
CA PRO A 143 9.18 31.44 -7.69
C PRO A 143 8.27 31.87 -8.86
N GLY A 144 7.62 33.02 -8.70
CA GLY A 144 6.65 33.56 -9.67
C GLY A 144 5.19 33.24 -9.37
N LEU A 145 4.92 32.39 -8.37
CA LEU A 145 3.58 32.07 -7.86
C LEU A 145 3.38 32.54 -6.41
N SER A 146 4.37 32.30 -5.54
CA SER A 146 4.33 32.80 -4.16
C SER A 146 4.61 34.30 -4.11
N THR A 147 3.76 35.06 -3.41
CA THR A 147 4.04 36.47 -3.10
C THR A 147 5.10 36.57 -2.00
N GLU A 148 6.00 37.56 -2.04
CA GLU A 148 7.16 37.63 -1.11
C GLU A 148 6.77 37.71 0.38
N SER A 149 5.51 38.01 0.70
CA SER A 149 4.97 38.09 2.05
C SER A 149 4.08 36.90 2.48
N SER A 150 3.81 35.92 1.59
CA SER A 150 2.91 34.79 1.87
C SER A 150 3.64 33.46 1.80
N PHE A 151 3.71 32.76 2.94
CA PHE A 151 4.03 31.33 2.96
C PHE A 151 2.76 30.55 2.60
N ASP A 152 2.48 30.44 1.30
CA ASP A 152 1.27 29.75 0.83
C ASP A 152 1.28 28.28 1.28
N SER A 153 0.24 27.87 2.01
CA SER A 153 0.07 26.49 2.45
C SER A 153 -0.04 25.57 1.24
N SER A 154 0.80 24.55 1.20
CA SER A 154 0.81 23.53 0.15
C SER A 154 0.23 22.24 0.70
N ALA A 155 -0.72 21.65 -0.01
CA ALA A 155 -1.42 20.45 0.39
C ALA A 155 -1.35 19.40 -0.73
N LEU A 156 -1.03 18.16 -0.35
CA LEU A 156 -1.20 16.99 -1.21
C LEU A 156 -2.52 16.31 -0.86
N TYR A 157 -3.36 16.11 -1.87
CA TYR A 157 -4.61 15.37 -1.77
C TYR A 157 -4.51 14.07 -2.57
N GLU A 158 -5.11 12.99 -2.08
CA GLU A 158 -5.18 11.71 -2.76
C GLU A 158 -6.65 11.28 -2.93
N THR A 159 -6.98 10.80 -4.11
CA THR A 159 -8.27 10.19 -4.47
C THR A 159 -8.03 9.02 -5.45
N GLY A 160 -9.02 8.19 -5.78
CA GLY A 160 -8.79 6.99 -6.59
C GLY A 160 -9.85 5.90 -6.45
N ASP A 161 -9.56 4.73 -7.02
CA ASP A 161 -10.42 3.54 -6.96
C ASP A 161 -9.69 2.33 -6.35
N GLU A 162 -10.09 1.09 -6.68
CA GLU A 162 -9.45 -0.13 -6.17
C GLU A 162 -8.09 -0.45 -6.82
N LYS A 163 -7.70 0.28 -7.88
CA LYS A 163 -6.49 0.01 -8.68
C LYS A 163 -5.68 1.24 -9.04
N THR A 164 -6.22 2.44 -8.80
CA THR A 164 -5.63 3.69 -9.26
C THR A 164 -5.62 4.73 -8.16
N THR A 165 -4.51 5.46 -8.07
CA THR A 165 -4.36 6.60 -7.18
C THR A 165 -4.11 7.85 -8.02
N THR A 166 -4.94 8.86 -7.80
CA THR A 166 -4.82 10.22 -8.30
C THR A 166 -4.30 11.12 -7.19
N GLN A 167 -3.23 11.88 -7.44
CA GLN A 167 -2.68 12.84 -6.49
C GLN A 167 -2.80 14.27 -7.03
N TYR A 168 -3.18 15.22 -6.18
CA TYR A 168 -3.25 16.66 -6.51
C TYR A 168 -2.37 17.47 -5.55
N LEU A 169 -1.35 18.14 -6.07
CA LEU A 169 -0.55 19.12 -5.33
C LEU A 169 -1.13 20.53 -5.55
N VAL A 170 -1.70 21.09 -4.49
CA VAL A 170 -2.42 22.37 -4.50
C VAL A 170 -1.73 23.36 -3.57
N ILE A 171 -1.71 24.65 -3.95
CA ILE A 171 -1.24 25.76 -3.12
C ILE A 171 -2.32 26.85 -3.01
N GLY A 172 -2.14 27.73 -2.02
CA GLY A 172 -3.01 28.90 -1.82
C GLY A 172 -4.11 28.65 -0.78
N PHE A 173 -5.01 29.63 -0.65
CA PHE A 173 -6.11 29.59 0.31
C PHE A 173 -7.30 28.77 -0.22
N LYS A 174 -8.15 28.27 0.67
CA LYS A 174 -9.31 27.41 0.31
C LYS A 174 -10.29 28.08 -0.65
N GLU A 175 -10.34 29.40 -0.65
CA GLU A 175 -11.20 30.23 -1.47
C GLU A 175 -10.66 30.43 -2.89
N ARG A 176 -9.35 30.21 -3.12
CA ARG A 176 -8.67 30.31 -4.43
C ARG A 176 -7.54 29.28 -4.53
N PRO A 177 -7.85 27.98 -4.58
CA PRO A 177 -6.85 26.92 -4.68
C PRO A 177 -6.24 26.90 -6.09
N THR A 178 -4.92 26.84 -6.15
CA THR A 178 -4.14 26.77 -7.40
C THR A 178 -3.46 25.40 -7.49
N LEU A 179 -3.74 24.65 -8.55
CA LEU A 179 -3.15 23.34 -8.79
C LEU A 179 -1.77 23.49 -9.44
N LEU A 180 -0.75 22.84 -8.87
CA LEU A 180 0.61 22.81 -9.42
C LEU A 180 0.89 21.53 -10.19
N GLN A 181 0.46 20.39 -9.66
CA GLN A 181 0.64 19.08 -10.29
C GLN A 181 -0.56 18.19 -10.03
N ALA A 182 -0.90 17.37 -11.02
CA ALA A 182 -1.82 16.26 -10.86
C ALA A 182 -1.26 15.01 -11.51
N SER A 183 -1.27 13.88 -10.81
CA SER A 183 -0.86 12.58 -11.35
C SER A 183 -1.99 11.57 -11.23
N VAL A 184 -2.09 10.65 -12.19
CA VAL A 184 -2.98 9.48 -12.11
C VAL A 184 -2.11 8.26 -12.37
N THR A 185 -2.14 7.28 -11.48
CA THR A 185 -1.22 6.14 -11.48
C THR A 185 -1.94 4.84 -11.16
N THR A 186 -1.39 3.72 -11.62
CA THR A 186 -1.72 2.42 -11.01
C THR A 186 -1.06 2.33 -9.63
N ASP A 187 -1.76 1.83 -8.61
CA ASP A 187 -1.31 1.94 -7.20
C ASP A 187 0.11 1.43 -6.91
N PRO A 188 0.62 0.33 -7.53
CA PRO A 188 1.99 -0.10 -7.33
C PRO A 188 3.02 1.00 -7.66
N TYR A 189 2.69 1.87 -8.61
CA TYR A 189 3.56 2.94 -9.09
C TYR A 189 3.42 4.26 -8.32
N VAL A 190 2.40 4.46 -7.48
CA VAL A 190 2.11 5.77 -6.82
C VAL A 190 3.34 6.37 -6.11
N ARG A 191 4.14 5.54 -5.44
CA ARG A 191 5.36 5.96 -4.72
C ARG A 191 6.43 6.57 -5.64
N LEU A 192 6.44 6.19 -6.91
CA LEU A 192 7.37 6.66 -7.94
C LEU A 192 6.93 8.01 -8.53
N PHE A 193 5.71 8.47 -8.22
CA PHE A 193 5.12 9.75 -8.66
C PHE A 193 5.01 10.78 -7.54
N SER A 194 5.46 10.43 -6.32
CA SER A 194 5.47 11.31 -5.16
C SER A 194 6.01 12.71 -5.53
N PRO A 195 5.21 13.80 -5.39
CA PRO A 195 5.59 15.11 -5.92
C PRO A 195 6.82 15.70 -5.21
N TYR A 196 7.23 15.13 -4.07
CA TYR A 196 8.41 15.50 -3.29
C TYR A 196 9.74 14.99 -3.85
N ARG A 197 9.71 14.02 -4.77
CA ARG A 197 10.94 13.52 -5.37
C ARG A 197 11.62 14.66 -6.12
N ARG A 198 12.94 14.76 -5.97
CA ARG A 198 13.73 15.87 -6.53
C ARG A 198 13.48 16.09 -8.03
N GLU A 199 13.18 15.02 -8.77
CA GLU A 199 12.87 15.05 -10.20
C GLU A 199 11.57 15.79 -10.56
N PHE A 200 10.53 15.73 -9.73
CA PHE A 200 9.24 16.41 -9.98
C PHE A 200 9.25 17.84 -9.44
N LEU A 201 9.81 18.06 -8.24
CA LEU A 201 10.02 19.41 -7.70
C LEU A 201 10.92 20.27 -8.62
N ALA A 202 11.84 19.66 -9.36
CA ALA A 202 12.65 20.37 -10.35
C ALA A 202 11.83 20.89 -11.55
N ARG A 203 10.71 20.23 -11.92
CA ARG A 203 9.82 20.64 -13.03
C ARG A 203 9.02 21.90 -12.68
N LEU A 204 8.73 22.11 -11.39
CA LEU A 204 8.07 23.31 -10.88
C LEU A 204 8.99 24.55 -10.82
N LYS A 205 10.29 24.41 -11.08
CA LYS A 205 11.22 25.55 -11.08
C LYS A 205 11.21 26.26 -12.43
N SER A 206 10.89 27.55 -12.41
CA SER A 206 11.11 28.45 -13.54
C SER A 206 12.55 28.35 -14.04
N THR A 207 12.73 28.18 -15.35
CA THR A 207 14.03 28.07 -16.01
C THR A 207 14.80 29.40 -16.09
N GLY A 208 14.31 30.47 -15.45
CA GLY A 208 14.86 31.83 -15.54
C GLY A 208 15.85 32.25 -14.45
N THR A 209 15.87 31.63 -13.26
CA THR A 209 16.66 32.15 -12.12
C THR A 209 17.68 31.15 -11.57
N LYS A 210 18.96 31.34 -11.97
CA LYS A 210 20.12 30.81 -11.25
C LYS A 210 20.27 31.48 -9.88
N LYS A 211 19.49 31.03 -8.90
CA LYS A 211 19.86 31.11 -7.48
C LYS A 211 19.96 29.71 -6.91
N GLU A 212 21.18 29.17 -6.91
CA GLU A 212 21.55 28.06 -6.04
C GLU A 212 21.34 28.53 -4.59
N GLY A 213 20.44 27.88 -3.83
CA GLY A 213 20.10 28.39 -2.50
C GLY A 213 19.08 27.60 -1.70
N GLN A 214 18.16 26.87 -2.33
CA GLN A 214 17.25 25.95 -1.62
C GLN A 214 17.52 24.50 -2.03
N ARG A 215 18.25 23.79 -1.15
CA ARG A 215 18.07 22.36 -0.94
C ARG A 215 16.63 22.17 -0.47
N ILE A 216 15.78 21.59 -1.32
CA ILE A 216 14.59 20.92 -0.83
C ILE A 216 15.09 19.53 -0.46
N ASP A 217 15.33 19.30 0.83
CA ASP A 217 15.74 17.98 1.29
C ASP A 217 14.56 17.03 1.14
N PRO A 218 14.71 15.90 0.41
CA PRO A 218 13.61 14.98 0.17
C PRO A 218 13.18 14.34 1.50
N GLN A 219 11.95 14.63 1.92
CA GLN A 219 11.38 14.11 3.16
C GLN A 219 10.85 12.67 2.99
N GLY A 220 10.61 12.24 1.75
CA GLY A 220 10.19 10.87 1.41
C GLY A 220 11.24 9.82 1.81
N SER A 221 10.77 8.69 2.32
CA SER A 221 11.62 7.53 2.61
C SER A 221 12.10 6.82 1.33
N GLU A 222 11.34 7.02 0.24
CA GLU A 222 11.43 6.40 -1.07
C GLU A 222 12.64 6.90 -1.87
N ASP A 223 13.10 8.13 -1.64
CA ASP A 223 14.31 8.70 -2.26
C ASP A 223 15.61 8.09 -1.71
N LYS A 224 15.50 7.25 -0.67
CA LYS A 224 16.63 6.48 -0.11
C LYS A 224 16.79 5.11 -0.76
N GLU A 225 15.81 4.66 -1.55
CA GLU A 225 15.86 3.39 -2.26
C GLU A 225 16.26 3.56 -3.73
N PRO A 226 16.94 2.57 -4.34
CA PRO A 226 17.25 2.61 -5.76
C PRO A 226 15.97 2.65 -6.60
N PHE A 227 15.83 3.69 -7.42
CA PHE A 227 14.61 3.92 -8.21
C PHE A 227 14.24 2.73 -9.09
N ALA A 228 15.22 2.12 -9.77
CA ALA A 228 14.99 0.96 -10.63
C ALA A 228 14.46 -0.24 -9.83
N SER A 229 14.87 -0.42 -8.57
CA SER A 229 14.36 -1.50 -7.70
C SER A 229 12.90 -1.26 -7.31
N LEU A 230 12.55 -0.03 -6.93
CA LEU A 230 11.15 0.34 -6.66
C LEU A 230 10.28 0.20 -7.92
N GLN A 231 10.78 0.61 -9.09
CA GLN A 231 10.08 0.50 -10.37
C GLN A 231 9.83 -0.96 -10.77
N GLN A 232 10.83 -1.83 -10.63
CA GLN A 232 10.68 -3.26 -10.91
C GLN A 232 9.80 -3.96 -9.87
N PHE A 233 9.82 -3.52 -8.60
CA PHE A 233 8.87 -4.02 -7.60
C PHE A 233 7.43 -3.62 -7.96
N ALA A 234 7.19 -2.37 -8.36
CA ALA A 234 5.89 -1.88 -8.81
C ALA A 234 5.38 -2.68 -10.03
N ARG A 235 6.22 -2.84 -11.06
CA ARG A 235 5.95 -3.71 -12.22
C ARG A 235 5.57 -5.13 -11.82
N GLY A 236 6.30 -5.70 -10.87
CA GLY A 236 6.04 -7.03 -10.34
C GLY A 236 4.66 -7.15 -9.68
N GLN A 237 4.28 -6.16 -8.87
CA GLN A 237 2.95 -6.10 -8.25
C GLN A 237 1.84 -5.91 -9.30
N THR A 238 2.03 -5.02 -10.28
CA THR A 238 1.06 -4.76 -11.35
C THR A 238 0.71 -6.04 -12.11
N ALA A 239 1.72 -6.86 -12.45
CA ALA A 239 1.53 -8.15 -13.11
C ALA A 239 0.99 -9.25 -12.17
N GLN A 240 1.45 -9.30 -10.92
CA GLN A 240 0.99 -10.31 -9.94
C GLN A 240 -0.45 -10.08 -9.48
N LEU A 241 -0.92 -8.84 -9.41
CA LEU A 241 -2.22 -8.47 -8.85
C LEU A 241 -3.26 -8.07 -9.92
N SER A 242 -2.99 -8.36 -11.19
CA SER A 242 -3.92 -8.11 -12.31
C SER A 242 -4.37 -6.65 -12.42
N TYR A 243 -3.46 -5.70 -12.20
CA TYR A 243 -3.77 -4.28 -12.41
C TYR A 243 -3.98 -4.01 -13.91
N CYS A 244 -3.03 -4.44 -14.74
CA CYS A 244 -3.01 -4.18 -16.18
C CYS A 244 -3.26 -5.43 -17.05
N GLY A 245 -4.39 -6.12 -16.80
CA GLY A 245 -4.79 -7.32 -17.53
C GLY A 245 -4.80 -8.57 -16.66
N PRO A 246 -4.71 -9.78 -17.25
CA PRO A 246 -4.69 -11.03 -16.49
C PRO A 246 -3.40 -11.18 -15.68
N GLN A 247 -3.47 -11.98 -14.61
CA GLN A 247 -2.34 -12.28 -13.72
C GLN A 247 -1.19 -12.95 -14.50
N ASP A 248 0.00 -12.34 -14.53
CA ASP A 248 1.21 -12.92 -15.12
C ASP A 248 2.31 -13.07 -14.05
N TYR A 249 2.39 -14.27 -13.47
CA TYR A 249 3.43 -14.62 -12.51
C TYR A 249 4.85 -14.69 -13.10
N ARG A 250 5.00 -14.84 -14.42
CA ARG A 250 6.31 -14.87 -15.10
C ARG A 250 6.87 -13.45 -15.22
N VAL A 251 6.04 -12.47 -15.59
CA VAL A 251 6.42 -11.04 -15.54
C VAL A 251 6.69 -10.64 -14.08
N ALA A 252 5.84 -11.04 -13.14
CA ALA A 252 6.06 -10.75 -11.73
C ALA A 252 7.39 -11.31 -11.20
N ALA A 253 7.71 -12.57 -11.53
CA ALA A 253 8.96 -13.21 -11.12
C ALA A 253 10.20 -12.53 -11.72
N ASP A 254 10.18 -12.19 -13.02
CA ASP A 254 11.25 -11.41 -13.67
C ASP A 254 11.46 -10.05 -13.01
N ALA A 255 10.37 -9.31 -12.77
CA ALA A 255 10.41 -7.99 -12.18
C ALA A 255 10.94 -8.01 -10.73
N TYR A 256 10.45 -8.92 -9.87
CA TYR A 256 10.99 -9.03 -8.51
C TYR A 256 12.45 -9.50 -8.48
N GLN A 257 12.88 -10.39 -9.41
CA GLN A 257 14.28 -10.77 -9.54
C GLN A 257 15.16 -9.56 -9.92
N LYS A 258 14.69 -8.71 -10.85
CA LYS A 258 15.36 -7.44 -11.20
C LYS A 258 15.40 -6.46 -10.03
N ALA A 259 14.33 -6.37 -9.25
CA ALA A 259 14.28 -5.53 -8.04
C ALA A 259 15.29 -5.99 -6.96
N ILE A 260 15.43 -7.30 -6.75
CA ILE A 260 16.46 -7.89 -5.88
C ILE A 260 17.87 -7.55 -6.40
N ALA A 261 18.09 -7.66 -7.72
CA ALA A 261 19.39 -7.39 -8.33
C ALA A 261 19.79 -5.90 -8.30
N GLY A 262 18.83 -4.98 -8.42
CA GLY A 262 19.05 -3.54 -8.21
C GLY A 262 19.28 -3.19 -6.72
N GLY A 263 18.81 -4.05 -5.82
CA GLY A 263 19.01 -3.95 -4.38
C GLY A 263 18.04 -2.99 -3.67
N PHE A 264 17.90 -3.19 -2.36
CA PHE A 264 17.20 -2.30 -1.45
C PHE A 264 18.06 -2.03 -0.22
N THR A 265 17.95 -0.84 0.35
CA THR A 265 18.68 -0.41 1.55
C THR A 265 17.91 -0.73 2.84
N ASN A 266 16.58 -0.63 2.82
CA ASN A 266 15.72 -0.91 3.96
C ASN A 266 15.36 -2.40 4.05
N LYS A 267 15.51 -2.97 5.25
CA LYS A 267 15.14 -4.36 5.57
C LYS A 267 13.67 -4.69 5.31
N VAL A 268 12.77 -3.71 5.34
CA VAL A 268 11.36 -3.89 4.97
C VAL A 268 11.25 -4.24 3.48
N TRP A 269 11.84 -3.42 2.60
CA TRP A 269 11.84 -3.66 1.16
C TRP A 269 12.58 -4.95 0.78
N GLN A 270 13.74 -5.21 1.40
CA GLN A 270 14.50 -6.46 1.21
C GLN A 270 13.65 -7.70 1.55
N ALA A 271 12.99 -7.73 2.71
CA ALA A 271 12.16 -8.86 3.09
C ALA A 271 10.90 -8.99 2.22
N GLU A 272 10.26 -7.87 1.87
CA GLU A 272 9.03 -7.85 1.07
C GLU A 272 9.27 -8.34 -0.36
N VAL A 273 10.36 -7.93 -1.02
CA VAL A 273 10.66 -8.41 -2.38
C VAL A 273 10.93 -9.91 -2.42
N HIS A 274 11.61 -10.48 -1.42
CA HIS A 274 11.76 -11.94 -1.30
C HIS A 274 10.41 -12.64 -1.04
N HIS A 275 9.51 -12.07 -0.24
CA HIS A 275 8.16 -12.64 -0.04
C HIS A 275 7.35 -12.63 -1.33
N LYS A 276 7.35 -11.51 -2.07
CA LYS A 276 6.61 -11.35 -3.33
C LYS A 276 7.20 -12.18 -4.47
N TYR A 277 8.52 -12.26 -4.57
CA TYR A 277 9.18 -13.18 -5.51
C TYR A 277 8.84 -14.63 -5.20
N GLY A 278 8.85 -15.03 -3.91
CA GLY A 278 8.40 -16.33 -3.46
C GLY A 278 6.94 -16.63 -3.84
N GLN A 279 6.03 -15.66 -3.70
CA GLN A 279 4.63 -15.79 -4.14
C GLN A 279 4.53 -15.99 -5.67
N ALA A 280 5.28 -15.22 -6.46
CA ALA A 280 5.29 -15.38 -7.91
C ALA A 280 5.83 -16.75 -8.34
N LEU A 281 6.90 -17.21 -7.71
CA LEU A 281 7.46 -18.56 -7.92
C LEU A 281 6.48 -19.67 -7.52
N PHE A 282 5.69 -19.49 -6.45
CA PHE A 282 4.61 -20.41 -6.07
C PHE A 282 3.52 -20.46 -7.16
N GLY A 283 3.11 -19.30 -7.69
CA GLY A 283 2.17 -19.20 -8.81
C GLY A 283 2.66 -19.89 -10.09
N LEU A 284 3.99 -19.91 -10.32
CA LEU A 284 4.65 -20.67 -11.40
C LEU A 284 4.88 -22.16 -11.07
N GLY A 285 4.42 -22.66 -9.92
CA GLY A 285 4.64 -24.05 -9.48
C GLY A 285 6.08 -24.36 -9.05
N GLN A 286 6.96 -23.36 -8.94
CA GLN A 286 8.38 -23.52 -8.58
C GLN A 286 8.56 -23.56 -7.05
N TYR A 287 7.87 -24.49 -6.39
CA TYR A 287 7.69 -24.51 -4.93
C TYR A 287 8.99 -24.55 -4.11
N GLU A 288 10.02 -25.26 -4.58
CA GLU A 288 11.34 -25.28 -3.91
C GLU A 288 12.02 -23.90 -3.91
N LYS A 289 11.93 -23.15 -5.02
CA LYS A 289 12.44 -21.77 -5.08
C LYS A 289 11.56 -20.84 -4.24
N ALA A 290 10.23 -21.00 -4.31
CA ALA A 290 9.30 -20.23 -3.49
C ALA A 290 9.61 -20.35 -1.99
N LYS A 291 9.89 -21.58 -1.51
CA LYS A 291 10.34 -21.88 -0.14
C LYS A 291 11.64 -21.14 0.18
N SER A 292 12.64 -21.21 -0.69
CA SER A 292 13.92 -20.50 -0.52
C SER A 292 13.72 -18.99 -0.32
N GLU A 293 12.97 -18.34 -1.20
CA GLU A 293 12.74 -16.90 -1.13
C GLU A 293 11.92 -16.49 0.10
N MET A 294 10.88 -17.25 0.46
CA MET A 294 10.11 -16.98 1.69
C MET A 294 10.95 -17.20 2.96
N LEU A 295 11.93 -18.11 2.95
CA LEU A 295 12.90 -18.25 4.04
C LEU A 295 13.89 -17.09 4.10
N GLN A 296 14.35 -16.53 2.97
CA GLN A 296 15.16 -15.30 2.96
C GLN A 296 14.38 -14.11 3.55
N SER A 297 13.11 -13.95 3.14
CA SER A 297 12.21 -12.94 3.70
C SER A 297 12.09 -13.06 5.24
N LEU A 298 11.89 -14.28 5.75
CA LEU A 298 11.81 -14.56 7.19
C LEU A 298 13.16 -14.45 7.92
N ALA A 299 14.29 -14.68 7.26
CA ALA A 299 15.61 -14.41 7.85
C ALA A 299 15.82 -12.90 8.11
N ILE A 300 15.28 -12.05 7.23
CA ILE A 300 15.36 -10.58 7.36
C ILE A 300 14.28 -10.04 8.33
N ARG A 301 13.05 -10.58 8.27
CA ARG A 301 11.92 -10.23 9.13
C ARG A 301 11.17 -11.49 9.62
N PRO A 302 11.57 -12.10 10.76
CA PRO A 302 11.06 -13.42 11.19
C PRO A 302 9.61 -13.46 11.69
N ASN A 303 8.96 -12.30 11.82
CA ASN A 303 7.64 -12.13 12.41
C ASN A 303 6.64 -11.52 11.40
N THR A 304 6.61 -12.06 10.17
CA THR A 304 5.66 -11.67 9.12
C THR A 304 4.60 -12.79 8.93
N PRO A 305 3.36 -12.63 9.44
CA PRO A 305 2.32 -13.66 9.34
C PRO A 305 2.03 -14.08 7.90
N ASP A 306 2.00 -13.12 6.96
CA ASP A 306 1.67 -13.36 5.56
C ASP A 306 2.77 -14.15 4.82
N THR A 307 4.03 -14.00 5.23
CA THR A 307 5.14 -14.83 4.74
C THR A 307 5.05 -16.24 5.31
N LEU A 308 4.74 -16.38 6.60
CA LEU A 308 4.56 -17.69 7.25
C LEU A 308 3.38 -18.47 6.67
N ASN A 309 2.24 -17.82 6.42
CA ASN A 309 1.10 -18.44 5.76
C ASN A 309 1.47 -18.95 4.36
N ASN A 310 2.10 -18.12 3.54
CA ASN A 310 2.45 -18.52 2.17
C ASN A 310 3.55 -19.59 2.14
N LEU A 311 4.46 -19.58 3.12
CA LEU A 311 5.45 -20.64 3.33
C LEU A 311 4.77 -21.94 3.74
N GLY A 312 3.76 -21.89 4.62
CA GLY A 312 2.94 -23.04 4.98
C GLY A 312 2.23 -23.66 3.76
N SER A 313 1.63 -22.81 2.91
CA SER A 313 1.02 -23.25 1.65
C SER A 313 2.05 -23.85 0.68
N THR A 314 3.28 -23.32 0.67
CA THR A 314 4.40 -23.86 -0.10
C THR A 314 4.82 -25.24 0.41
N TYR A 315 4.92 -25.43 1.73
CA TYR A 315 5.20 -26.72 2.34
C TYR A 315 4.13 -27.77 2.02
N LEU A 316 2.84 -27.41 2.01
CA LEU A 316 1.77 -28.31 1.56
C LEU A 316 1.97 -28.79 0.12
N LYS A 317 2.36 -27.90 -0.80
CA LYS A 317 2.64 -28.27 -2.20
C LYS A 317 3.90 -29.15 -2.35
N LEU A 318 4.83 -29.07 -1.40
CA LEU A 318 6.01 -29.94 -1.29
C LEU A 318 5.72 -31.24 -0.51
N GLY A 319 4.52 -31.42 0.04
CA GLY A 319 4.11 -32.60 0.81
C GLY A 319 4.50 -32.57 2.30
N ASP A 320 5.23 -31.55 2.77
CA ASP A 320 5.65 -31.42 4.16
C ASP A 320 4.53 -30.81 5.03
N LYS A 321 3.58 -31.66 5.43
CA LYS A 321 2.46 -31.27 6.30
C LYS A 321 2.92 -30.80 7.69
N ALA A 322 4.06 -31.28 8.18
CA ALA A 322 4.56 -30.92 9.51
C ALA A 322 5.11 -29.49 9.53
N ALA A 323 5.95 -29.15 8.56
CA ALA A 323 6.44 -27.78 8.39
C ALA A 323 5.30 -26.81 8.01
N ALA A 324 4.32 -27.26 7.20
CA ALA A 324 3.12 -26.48 6.91
C ALA A 324 2.33 -26.13 8.18
N GLN A 325 2.00 -27.12 9.01
CA GLN A 325 1.29 -26.92 10.27
C GLN A 325 2.02 -25.91 11.18
N ALA A 326 3.33 -26.09 11.38
CA ALA A 326 4.14 -25.21 12.21
C ALA A 326 4.19 -23.76 11.68
N ALA A 327 4.23 -23.58 10.35
CA ALA A 327 4.21 -22.26 9.74
C ALA A 327 2.85 -21.55 9.93
N PHE A 328 1.73 -22.25 9.73
CA PHE A 328 0.39 -21.69 9.98
C PHE A 328 0.15 -21.40 11.47
N GLU A 329 0.57 -22.28 12.37
CA GLU A 329 0.53 -22.06 13.82
C GLU A 329 1.29 -20.79 14.21
N LYS A 330 2.51 -20.61 13.71
CA LYS A 330 3.29 -19.38 13.97
C LYS A 330 2.63 -18.13 13.37
N ALA A 331 2.00 -18.23 12.20
CA ALA A 331 1.23 -17.12 11.62
C ALA A 331 0.03 -16.72 12.50
N ILE A 332 -0.70 -17.71 13.06
CA ILE A 332 -1.85 -17.48 13.97
C ILE A 332 -1.38 -16.94 15.33
N ILE A 333 -0.25 -17.41 15.86
CA ILE A 333 0.33 -16.86 17.11
C ILE A 333 0.66 -15.36 16.95
N LEU A 334 1.19 -14.97 15.79
CA LEU A 334 1.54 -13.58 15.49
C LEU A 334 0.33 -12.71 15.09
N ARG A 335 -0.72 -13.31 14.50
CA ARG A 335 -1.98 -12.64 14.14
C ARG A 335 -3.17 -13.57 14.46
N PRO A 336 -3.72 -13.52 15.69
CA PRO A 336 -4.77 -14.45 16.13
C PRO A 336 -6.09 -14.41 15.33
N ASN A 337 -6.39 -13.27 14.69
CA ASN A 337 -7.54 -13.08 13.80
C ASN A 337 -7.22 -13.39 12.32
N TYR A 338 -6.11 -14.07 12.00
CA TYR A 338 -5.75 -14.39 10.62
C TYR A 338 -6.58 -15.55 10.06
N ALA A 339 -7.80 -15.24 9.60
CA ALA A 339 -8.77 -16.22 9.09
C ALA A 339 -8.16 -17.21 8.07
N ILE A 340 -7.46 -16.71 7.05
CA ILE A 340 -6.82 -17.54 6.00
C ILE A 340 -5.83 -18.56 6.58
N ALA A 341 -5.02 -18.17 7.56
CA ALA A 341 -4.09 -19.10 8.19
C ALA A 341 -4.81 -20.19 9.02
N ARG A 342 -5.96 -19.87 9.62
CA ARG A 342 -6.81 -20.85 10.31
C ARG A 342 -7.47 -21.83 9.34
N PHE A 343 -8.00 -21.34 8.22
CA PHE A 343 -8.51 -22.19 7.14
C PHE A 343 -7.42 -23.15 6.63
N ASN A 344 -6.25 -22.64 6.28
CA ASN A 344 -5.13 -23.46 5.80
C ASN A 344 -4.63 -24.46 6.86
N LEU A 345 -4.60 -24.06 8.14
CA LEU A 345 -4.29 -24.96 9.25
C LEU A 345 -5.33 -26.08 9.37
N ALA A 346 -6.62 -25.76 9.25
CA ALA A 346 -7.71 -26.72 9.31
C ALA A 346 -7.57 -27.77 8.20
N GLU A 347 -7.38 -27.36 6.94
CA GLU A 347 -7.12 -28.27 5.82
C GLU A 347 -5.88 -29.15 6.04
N THR A 348 -4.81 -28.57 6.62
CA THR A 348 -3.56 -29.27 6.92
C THR A 348 -3.74 -30.39 7.95
N VAL A 349 -4.42 -30.09 9.06
CA VAL A 349 -4.52 -31.01 10.20
C VAL A 349 -5.72 -31.95 10.12
N GLU A 350 -6.73 -31.68 9.29
CA GLU A 350 -7.96 -32.48 9.22
C GLU A 350 -7.70 -33.99 9.09
N PRO A 351 -6.80 -34.49 8.22
CA PRO A 351 -6.56 -35.93 8.10
C PRO A 351 -5.95 -36.60 9.35
N MET A 352 -5.34 -35.83 10.24
CA MET A 352 -4.64 -36.34 11.44
C MET A 352 -5.40 -36.02 12.74
N ASN A 353 -6.12 -34.90 12.78
CA ASN A 353 -6.86 -34.42 13.93
C ASN A 353 -8.15 -33.68 13.48
N PRO A 354 -9.21 -34.42 13.11
CA PRO A 354 -10.47 -33.82 12.67
C PRO A 354 -11.12 -32.89 13.71
N LYS A 355 -10.94 -33.20 15.01
CA LYS A 355 -11.47 -32.36 16.10
C LYS A 355 -10.84 -30.96 16.10
N ARG A 356 -9.52 -30.88 15.94
CA ARG A 356 -8.83 -29.59 15.84
C ARG A 356 -9.20 -28.85 14.56
N ALA A 357 -9.25 -29.54 13.42
CA ALA A 357 -9.65 -28.92 12.16
C ALA A 357 -11.05 -28.31 12.24
N LEU A 358 -12.00 -28.99 12.90
CA LEU A 358 -13.34 -28.46 13.15
C LEU A 358 -13.29 -27.12 13.91
N THR A 359 -12.52 -27.03 14.99
CA THR A 359 -12.35 -25.79 15.77
C THR A 359 -11.71 -24.67 14.96
N GLU A 360 -10.71 -24.97 14.13
CA GLU A 360 -10.08 -23.95 13.28
C GLU A 360 -11.00 -23.49 12.14
N TYR A 361 -11.80 -24.38 11.53
CA TYR A 361 -12.83 -24.02 10.56
C TYR A 361 -13.95 -23.16 11.19
N GLU A 362 -14.42 -23.51 12.40
CA GLU A 362 -15.41 -22.71 13.14
C GLU A 362 -14.86 -21.31 13.48
N THR A 363 -13.58 -21.22 13.84
CA THR A 363 -12.92 -19.94 14.12
C THR A 363 -12.68 -19.14 12.83
N TYR A 364 -12.39 -19.79 11.71
CA TYR A 364 -12.36 -19.12 10.39
C TYR A 364 -13.73 -18.52 10.05
N LEU A 365 -14.83 -19.26 10.21
CA LEU A 365 -16.18 -18.77 9.91
C LEU A 365 -16.52 -17.54 10.77
N ALA A 366 -16.23 -17.59 12.07
CA ALA A 366 -16.45 -16.46 12.98
C ALA A 366 -15.64 -15.19 12.63
N LEU A 367 -14.58 -15.31 11.81
CA LEU A 367 -13.74 -14.20 11.33
C LEU A 367 -14.04 -13.76 9.89
N ALA A 368 -14.71 -14.61 9.10
CA ALA A 368 -14.90 -14.42 7.66
C ALA A 368 -16.38 -14.23 7.24
N GLU A 369 -17.34 -14.59 8.09
CA GLU A 369 -18.76 -14.38 7.80
C GLU A 369 -19.08 -12.88 7.66
N GLY A 370 -19.82 -12.53 6.60
CA GLY A 370 -20.14 -11.15 6.26
C GLY A 370 -19.09 -10.42 5.39
N ILE A 371 -17.93 -11.01 5.13
CA ILE A 371 -16.92 -10.47 4.18
C ILE A 371 -17.27 -10.94 2.75
N PRO A 372 -17.67 -10.05 1.82
CA PRO A 372 -18.11 -10.45 0.48
C PRO A 372 -17.04 -11.20 -0.32
N GLU A 373 -15.78 -10.81 -0.18
CA GLU A 373 -14.62 -11.38 -0.87
C GLU A 373 -14.30 -12.81 -0.41
N GLU A 374 -14.81 -13.22 0.76
CA GLU A 374 -14.63 -14.55 1.34
C GLU A 374 -15.84 -15.47 1.12
N ALA A 375 -16.93 -14.99 0.51
CA ALA A 375 -18.22 -15.68 0.45
C ALA A 375 -18.15 -17.13 -0.10
N ASP A 376 -17.38 -17.35 -1.17
CA ASP A 376 -17.19 -18.69 -1.75
C ASP A 376 -16.47 -19.65 -0.78
N ARG A 377 -15.44 -19.15 -0.08
CA ARG A 377 -14.68 -19.94 0.90
C ARG A 377 -15.48 -20.16 2.18
N VAL A 378 -16.28 -19.19 2.61
CA VAL A 378 -17.27 -19.34 3.70
C VAL A 378 -18.27 -20.45 3.37
N ALA A 379 -18.88 -20.44 2.18
CA ALA A 379 -19.83 -21.47 1.76
C ALA A 379 -19.19 -22.88 1.70
N LEU A 380 -17.95 -22.97 1.20
CA LEU A 380 -17.17 -24.22 1.20
C LEU A 380 -16.94 -24.75 2.62
N VAL A 381 -16.49 -23.88 3.54
CA VAL A 381 -16.20 -24.27 4.92
C VAL A 381 -17.47 -24.62 5.69
N GLN A 382 -18.58 -23.89 5.52
CA GLN A 382 -19.87 -24.26 6.09
C GLN A 382 -20.32 -25.66 5.65
N GLN A 383 -20.15 -26.01 4.37
CA GLN A 383 -20.44 -27.36 3.89
C GLN A 383 -19.49 -28.41 4.50
N ARG A 384 -18.20 -28.07 4.68
CA ARG A 384 -17.21 -28.96 5.29
C ARG A 384 -17.50 -29.21 6.77
N VAL A 385 -17.73 -28.16 7.56
CA VAL A 385 -18.12 -28.22 8.98
C VAL A 385 -19.38 -29.08 9.16
N LYS A 386 -20.40 -28.92 8.30
CA LYS A 386 -21.60 -29.77 8.35
C LYS A 386 -21.28 -31.25 8.14
N LYS A 387 -20.38 -31.59 7.19
CA LYS A 387 -19.93 -32.97 6.93
C LYS A 387 -19.01 -33.55 8.02
N MET A 388 -18.45 -32.73 8.92
CA MET A 388 -17.62 -33.19 10.04
C MET A 388 -18.41 -33.39 11.34
N LYS A 389 -19.64 -32.88 11.41
CA LYS A 389 -20.57 -33.01 12.55
C LYS A 389 -21.60 -34.14 12.37
N HIS A 390 -21.56 -34.85 11.23
CA HIS A 390 -22.41 -35.97 10.87
C HIS A 390 -21.53 -37.17 10.51
#